data_AF-A0A0F9WBW1-F1
#
_entry.id   AF-A0A0F9WBW1-F1
#
_cell.length_a   1.000
_cell.length_b   1.000
_cell.length_c   1.000
_cell.angle_alpha   90.00
_cell.angle_beta   90.00
_cell.angle_gamma   90.00
#
_symmetry.space_group_name_H-M   'P 1'
#
loop_
_entity.id
_entity.type
_entity.pdbx_description
1 polymer ?
#
loop_
_entity_poly.entity_id
_entity_poly.type
_entity_poly.pdbx_seq_one_letter_code
_entity_poly.pdbx_strand_id
1 'polypeptide(L)'
;MKKIATTLGLLACLPLAAFAQDIKLDKELNGLDIETQVIGDSTATAPGPGGTASTQVLQVTNNSDSTVTCQLDPGPAETAASESPMAPIKAGESATLRLDGSYASATTRAKLICNEEQ
;
A
#
# COMPACT_ATOMS: atom_id res chain seq x y z
N MET A 1 15.18 57.45 -1.94
CA MET A 1 13.95 57.29 -2.75
C MET A 1 14.26 56.54 -4.04
N LYS A 2 13.80 55.29 -4.19
CA LYS A 2 13.25 54.74 -5.45
C LYS A 2 12.75 53.33 -5.14
N LYS A 3 11.42 53.18 -5.18
CA LYS A 3 10.71 51.91 -5.04
C LYS A 3 10.69 51.26 -6.42
N ILE A 4 11.19 50.03 -6.55
CA ILE A 4 11.01 49.25 -7.78
C ILE A 4 10.07 48.11 -7.41
N ALA A 5 8.82 48.31 -7.76
CA ALA A 5 7.78 47.29 -7.74
C ALA A 5 7.94 46.44 -9.00
N THR A 6 8.10 45.13 -8.84
CA THR A 6 8.13 44.19 -9.96
C THR A 6 7.27 42.98 -9.64
N THR A 7 6.02 43.09 -10.12
CA THR A 7 5.15 42.05 -10.69
C THR A 7 5.20 40.64 -10.08
N LEU A 8 4.11 40.37 -9.37
CA LEU A 8 3.57 39.10 -8.93
C LEU A 8 3.32 38.15 -10.12
N GLY A 9 4.26 37.24 -10.38
CA GLY A 9 4.06 36.09 -11.26
C GLY A 9 3.57 34.90 -10.44
N LEU A 10 2.27 34.86 -10.14
CA LEU A 10 1.65 33.71 -9.47
C LEU A 10 1.44 32.59 -10.51
N LEU A 11 2.49 31.79 -10.75
CA LEU A 11 2.30 30.48 -11.37
C LEU A 11 1.40 29.67 -10.43
N ALA A 12 0.17 29.42 -10.86
CA ALA A 12 -0.72 28.47 -10.22
C ALA A 12 -0.12 27.07 -10.35
N CYS A 13 0.72 26.68 -9.39
CA CYS A 13 0.94 25.28 -9.06
C CYS A 13 -0.40 24.72 -8.59
N LEU A 14 -1.18 24.17 -9.54
CA LEU A 14 -2.30 23.31 -9.21
C LEU A 14 -1.74 22.17 -8.34
N PRO A 15 -2.21 21.99 -7.10
CA PRO A 15 -1.89 20.79 -6.38
C PRO A 15 -2.57 19.66 -7.15
N LEU A 16 -1.76 18.85 -7.84
CA LEU A 16 -2.15 17.49 -8.18
C LEU A 16 -2.40 16.81 -6.84
N ALA A 17 -3.64 16.92 -6.36
CA ALA A 17 -4.14 16.10 -5.27
C ALA A 17 -4.15 14.67 -5.81
N ALA A 18 -3.00 14.00 -5.71
CA ALA A 18 -2.93 12.57 -5.80
C ALA A 18 -3.84 12.06 -4.69
N PHE A 19 -5.03 11.57 -5.07
CA PHE A 19 -5.89 10.81 -4.18
C PHE A 19 -5.19 9.47 -3.94
N ALA A 20 -4.16 9.47 -3.09
CA ALA A 20 -3.59 8.26 -2.56
C ALA A 20 -4.70 7.60 -1.75
N GLN A 21 -5.16 6.44 -2.17
CA GLN A 21 -6.10 5.67 -1.38
C GLN A 21 -5.43 5.29 -0.07
N ASP A 22 -6.05 5.65 1.05
CA ASP A 22 -5.50 5.33 2.36
C ASP A 22 -5.57 3.81 2.57
N ILE A 23 -4.39 3.17 2.64
CA ILE A 23 -4.27 1.77 3.06
C ILE A 23 -4.05 1.76 4.56
N LYS A 24 -4.95 1.10 5.29
CA LYS A 24 -4.71 0.75 6.69
C LYS A 24 -4.13 -0.66 6.75
N LEU A 25 -2.83 -0.73 6.99
CA LEU A 25 -2.07 -1.98 7.09
C LEU A 25 -1.78 -2.31 8.56
N ASP A 26 -2.47 -3.30 9.09
CA ASP A 26 -2.12 -3.93 10.37
C ASP A 26 -0.94 -4.90 10.14
N LYS A 27 -0.04 -5.04 11.12
CA LYS A 27 1.18 -5.85 10.98
C LYS A 27 1.31 -6.86 12.13
N GLU A 28 1.44 -8.12 11.78
CA GLU A 28 1.81 -9.22 12.69
C GLU A 28 3.14 -9.81 12.23
N LEU A 29 4.23 -9.28 12.79
CA LEU A 29 5.59 -9.58 12.35
C LEU A 29 6.32 -10.56 13.28
N ASN A 30 5.73 -10.94 14.42
CA ASN A 30 6.34 -11.89 15.36
C ASN A 30 7.78 -11.55 15.80
N GLY A 31 8.14 -10.27 15.84
CA GLY A 31 9.49 -9.79 16.19
C GLY A 31 10.46 -9.65 15.02
N LEU A 32 10.02 -9.93 13.79
CA LEU A 32 10.82 -9.79 12.57
C LEU A 32 11.02 -8.33 12.16
N ASP A 33 12.21 -8.02 11.66
CA ASP A 33 12.54 -6.72 11.06
C ASP A 33 12.06 -6.69 9.60
N ILE A 34 10.81 -6.25 9.41
CA ILE A 34 10.15 -6.19 8.11
C ILE A 34 9.79 -4.74 7.77
N GLU A 35 10.35 -4.26 6.66
CA GLU A 35 9.97 -2.98 6.07
C GLU A 35 8.84 -3.18 5.05
N THR A 36 7.90 -2.25 5.00
CA THR A 36 6.75 -2.31 4.10
C THR A 36 6.56 -0.99 3.38
N GLN A 37 6.41 -1.04 2.06
CA GLN A 37 6.14 0.13 1.24
C GLN A 37 4.96 -0.14 0.31
N VAL A 38 3.97 0.76 0.32
CA VAL A 38 2.91 0.74 -0.69
C VAL A 38 3.48 1.30 -1.98
N ILE A 39 3.55 0.47 -3.02
CA ILE A 39 4.15 0.84 -4.31
C ILE A 39 3.13 1.02 -5.43
N GLY A 40 1.84 0.83 -5.15
CA GLY A 40 0.78 1.24 -6.06
C GLY A 40 -0.61 0.74 -5.67
N ASP A 41 -1.61 1.49 -6.13
CA ASP A 41 -3.00 1.08 -6.25
C ASP A 41 -3.37 1.12 -7.74
N SER A 42 -3.89 0.00 -8.27
CA SER A 42 -4.52 0.00 -9.59
C SER A 42 -6.02 0.10 -9.38
N THR A 43 -6.53 1.33 -9.36
CA THR A 43 -7.96 1.59 -9.40
C THR A 43 -8.42 1.62 -10.85
N ALA A 44 -9.04 0.52 -11.29
CA ALA A 44 -9.72 0.53 -12.58
C ALA A 44 -11.04 1.31 -12.43
N THR A 45 -10.99 2.65 -12.45
CA THR A 45 -12.13 3.60 -12.44
C THR A 45 -12.45 4.20 -11.05
N ALA A 46 -12.73 5.52 -11.05
CA ALA A 46 -13.05 6.34 -9.89
C ALA A 46 -14.10 5.69 -8.96
N PRO A 47 -14.01 5.91 -7.63
CA PRO A 47 -14.93 5.32 -6.66
C PRO A 47 -16.36 5.76 -6.95
N GLY A 48 -17.21 4.79 -7.29
CA GLY A 48 -18.64 4.93 -7.53
C GLY A 48 -19.42 3.77 -6.90
N PRO A 49 -20.73 3.91 -6.68
CA PRO A 49 -21.54 2.88 -6.05
C PRO A 49 -21.60 1.65 -6.98
N GLY A 50 -20.79 0.63 -6.68
CA GLY A 50 -20.64 -0.54 -7.55
C GLY A 50 -19.47 -1.48 -7.25
N GLY A 51 -18.54 -1.11 -6.36
CA GLY A 51 -17.42 -1.97 -5.97
C GLY A 51 -16.39 -2.10 -7.08
N THR A 52 -15.43 -1.19 -7.14
CA THR A 52 -14.37 -1.26 -8.14
C THR A 52 -13.40 -2.38 -7.78
N ALA A 53 -13.10 -3.26 -8.73
CA ALA A 53 -11.95 -4.16 -8.60
C ALA A 53 -10.68 -3.29 -8.54
N SER A 54 -9.97 -3.34 -7.43
CA SER A 54 -8.68 -2.69 -7.28
C SER A 54 -7.64 -3.70 -6.82
N THR A 55 -6.42 -3.53 -7.30
CA THR A 55 -5.26 -4.28 -6.81
C THR A 55 -4.40 -3.36 -5.99
N GLN A 56 -4.15 -3.73 -4.73
CA GLN A 56 -3.15 -3.06 -3.90
C GLN A 56 -1.84 -3.81 -3.96
N VAL A 57 -0.75 -3.06 -4.11
CA VAL A 57 0.58 -3.61 -4.29
C VAL A 57 1.47 -3.15 -3.13
N LEU A 58 1.90 -4.11 -2.32
CA LEU A 58 2.76 -3.90 -1.16
C LEU A 58 4.13 -4.52 -1.42
N GLN A 59 5.17 -3.71 -1.38
CA GLN A 59 6.54 -4.21 -1.28
C GLN A 59 6.85 -4.52 0.18
N VAL A 60 7.39 -5.70 0.43
CA VAL A 60 7.80 -6.20 1.74
C VAL A 60 9.28 -6.53 1.65
N THR A 61 10.10 -5.91 2.49
CA THR A 61 11.54 -6.15 2.56
C THR A 61 11.87 -6.85 3.87
N ASN A 62 12.59 -7.95 3.78
CA ASN A 62 13.05 -8.69 4.93
C ASN A 62 14.46 -8.22 5.34
N ASN A 63 14.55 -7.51 6.45
CA ASN A 63 15.82 -7.05 7.02
C ASN A 63 16.36 -8.01 8.11
N SER A 64 15.69 -9.14 8.36
CA SER A 64 16.18 -10.16 9.29
C SER A 64 17.28 -11.04 8.68
N ASP A 65 17.93 -11.83 9.52
CA ASP A 65 18.97 -12.79 9.13
C ASP A 65 18.42 -14.16 8.67
N SER A 66 17.10 -14.33 8.69
CA SER A 66 16.38 -15.59 8.40
C SER A 66 15.44 -15.45 7.21
N THR A 67 15.12 -16.55 6.53
CA THR A 67 14.03 -16.51 5.53
C THR A 67 12.69 -16.40 6.23
N VAL A 68 11.83 -15.52 5.73
CA VAL A 68 10.48 -15.31 6.25
C VAL A 68 9.45 -15.64 5.18
N THR A 69 8.29 -16.13 5.58
CA THR A 69 7.13 -16.26 4.71
C THR A 69 6.11 -15.21 5.10
N CYS A 70 5.73 -14.35 4.15
CA CYS A 70 4.77 -13.29 4.35
C CYS A 70 3.50 -13.50 3.51
N GLN A 71 2.36 -13.09 4.07
CA GLN A 71 1.05 -13.12 3.43
C GLN A 71 0.27 -11.87 3.79
N LEU A 72 -0.52 -11.36 2.83
CA LEU A 72 -1.41 -10.23 3.03
C LEU A 72 -2.86 -10.73 3.10
N ASP A 73 -3.49 -10.54 4.25
CA ASP A 73 -4.85 -10.98 4.56
C ASP A 73 -5.82 -9.78 4.51
N PRO A 74 -6.92 -9.83 3.72
CA PRO A 74 -7.89 -8.75 3.70
C PRO A 74 -8.62 -8.61 5.05
N GLY A 75 -8.86 -7.36 5.47
CA GLY A 75 -9.64 -7.10 6.68
C GLY A 75 -11.08 -7.60 6.57
N PRO A 76 -11.80 -7.81 7.68
CA PRO A 76 -13.15 -8.39 7.70
C PRO A 76 -14.22 -7.56 6.97
N ALA A 77 -13.93 -6.28 6.70
CA ALA A 77 -14.79 -5.41 5.91
C ALA A 77 -14.68 -5.65 4.40
N GLU A 78 -13.59 -6.30 3.94
CA GLU A 78 -13.27 -6.49 2.52
C GLU A 78 -13.66 -7.90 2.06
N THR A 79 -14.96 -8.19 2.15
CA THR A 79 -15.54 -9.54 1.92
C THR A 79 -15.42 -10.04 0.47
N ALA A 80 -15.04 -9.16 -0.46
CA ALA A 80 -14.82 -9.47 -1.87
C ALA A 80 -13.33 -9.48 -2.25
N ALA A 81 -12.42 -9.48 -1.27
CA ALA A 81 -10.99 -9.65 -1.47
C ALA A 81 -10.53 -11.05 -1.03
N SER A 82 -9.48 -11.56 -1.67
CA SER A 82 -8.84 -12.82 -1.28
C SER A 82 -7.45 -12.55 -0.71
N GLU A 83 -6.98 -13.43 0.18
CA GLU A 83 -5.62 -13.40 0.68
C GLU A 83 -4.61 -13.45 -0.48
N SER A 84 -3.47 -12.76 -0.31
CA SER A 84 -2.36 -12.93 -1.23
C SER A 84 -1.80 -14.36 -1.12
N PRO A 85 -1.14 -14.87 -2.16
CA PRO A 85 -0.27 -16.03 -2.01
C PRO A 85 0.77 -15.79 -0.91
N MET A 86 1.15 -16.85 -0.21
CA MET A 86 2.32 -16.83 0.67
C MET A 86 3.58 -16.62 -0.16
N ALA A 87 4.42 -15.67 0.24
CA ALA A 87 5.68 -15.38 -0.44
C ALA A 87 6.86 -15.59 0.52
N PRO A 88 7.77 -16.54 0.23
CA PRO A 88 9.04 -16.62 0.93
C PRO A 88 9.96 -15.48 0.50
N ILE A 89 10.58 -14.82 1.48
CA ILE A 89 11.48 -13.67 1.31
C ILE A 89 12.77 -13.97 2.08
N LYS A 90 13.86 -14.16 1.34
CA LYS A 90 15.18 -14.42 1.94
C LYS A 90 15.67 -13.21 2.73
N ALA A 91 16.63 -13.43 3.63
CA ALA A 91 17.32 -12.36 4.34
C ALA A 91 17.88 -11.30 3.36
N GLY A 92 17.54 -10.04 3.59
CA GLY A 92 17.96 -8.89 2.77
C GLY A 92 17.21 -8.71 1.45
N GLU A 93 16.25 -9.58 1.11
CA GLU A 93 15.49 -9.51 -0.14
C GLU A 93 14.13 -8.81 0.05
N SER A 94 13.53 -8.41 -1.07
CA SER A 94 12.17 -7.90 -1.12
C SER A 94 11.24 -8.79 -1.95
N ALA A 95 9.97 -8.84 -1.58
CA ALA A 95 8.90 -9.40 -2.40
C ALA A 95 7.74 -8.41 -2.56
N THR A 96 7.00 -8.56 -3.64
CA THR A 96 5.78 -7.80 -3.90
C THR A 96 4.56 -8.67 -3.61
N LEU A 97 3.77 -8.28 -2.61
CA LEU A 97 2.48 -8.86 -2.31
C LEU A 97 1.38 -8.06 -3.00
N ARG A 98 0.36 -8.77 -3.47
CA ARG A 98 -0.79 -8.18 -4.15
C ARG A 98 -2.05 -8.61 -3.43
N LEU A 99 -2.92 -7.65 -3.13
CA LEU A 99 -4.25 -7.90 -2.63
C LEU A 99 -5.25 -7.53 -3.71
N ASP A 100 -5.88 -8.55 -4.29
CA ASP A 100 -6.88 -8.40 -5.32
C ASP A 100 -8.27 -8.47 -4.68
N GLY A 101 -9.12 -7.48 -4.97
CA GLY A 101 -10.47 -7.46 -4.43
C GLY A 101 -11.34 -6.33 -4.94
N SER A 102 -12.64 -6.44 -4.67
CA SER A 102 -13.58 -5.33 -4.83
C SER A 102 -13.74 -4.63 -3.48
N TYR A 103 -13.28 -3.39 -3.39
CA TYR A 103 -13.30 -2.63 -2.15
C TYR A 103 -14.46 -1.63 -2.22
N ALA A 104 -15.45 -1.85 -1.35
CA ALA A 104 -16.64 -0.99 -1.29
C ALA A 104 -16.37 0.36 -0.62
N SER A 105 -15.25 0.47 0.11
CA SER A 105 -14.87 1.66 0.87
C SER A 105 -13.63 2.33 0.28
N ALA A 106 -13.49 3.63 0.51
CA ALA A 106 -12.32 4.40 0.08
C ALA A 106 -11.03 4.03 0.84
N THR A 107 -11.13 3.24 1.92
CA THR A 107 -10.01 2.83 2.76
C THR A 107 -9.92 1.31 2.78
N THR A 108 -8.94 0.75 2.09
CA THR A 108 -8.68 -0.69 2.17
C THR A 108 -8.00 -1.04 3.48
N ARG A 109 -8.50 -2.09 4.12
CA ARG A 109 -7.90 -2.69 5.31
C ARG A 109 -7.28 -4.03 4.99
N ALA A 110 -6.03 -4.22 5.40
CA ALA A 110 -5.33 -5.48 5.26
C ALA A 110 -4.41 -5.73 6.45
N LYS A 111 -4.09 -6.99 6.69
CA LYS A 111 -3.15 -7.45 7.71
C LYS A 111 -1.98 -8.16 7.04
N LEU A 112 -0.76 -7.67 7.26
CA LEU A 112 0.47 -8.36 6.88
C LEU A 112 0.85 -9.34 7.98
N ILE A 113 0.96 -10.62 7.62
CA ILE A 113 1.39 -11.69 8.51
C ILE A 113 2.71 -12.21 7.99
N CYS A 114 3.78 -12.15 8.81
CA CYS A 114 5.08 -12.70 8.47
C CYS A 114 5.55 -13.64 9.58
N ASN A 115 6.08 -14.80 9.18
CA ASN A 115 6.62 -15.82 10.08
C ASN A 115 7.98 -16.29 9.56
N GLU A 116 8.89 -16.70 10.43
CA GLU A 116 10.10 -17.40 10.00
C GLU A 116 9.74 -18.72 9.32
N GLU A 117 10.46 -19.05 8.27
CA GLU A 117 10.39 -20.37 7.64
C GLU A 117 11.12 -21.36 8.56
N GLN A 118 10.37 -22.32 9.13
CA GLN A 118 10.90 -23.36 10.04
C GLN A 118 11.75 -24.40 9.30
#